data_AF-F4RYP3-F1
#
_entry.id   AF-F4RYP3-F1
#
_cell.length_a   1.000
_cell.length_b   1.000
_cell.length_c   1.000
_cell.angle_alpha   90.00
_cell.angle_beta   90.00
_cell.angle_gamma   90.00
#
_symmetry.space_group_name_H-M   'P 1'
#
loop_
_entity.id
_entity.type
_entity.pdbx_description
1 polymer ?
#
loop_
_entity_poly.entity_id
_entity_poly.type
_entity_poly.pdbx_seq_one_letter_code
_entity_poly.pdbx_strand_id
1 'polypeptide(L)'
;MLLNELMLMNGDDPDPPDDDGNDPWTDIEDFDRDGAIRRFVQKHRGFRYARKRETLRKQWEALENQITAVYLENKVTMLNWTTETSYLDVISPDCQCAAGLFHIRKMDLIDILGRSNSVPVPFCPCLPEPIQLIYRGYLAASPTQPRTAFSIPLLQQHHDLWLTSVTARSSYIEGHLNFLDKRSSRPLLAKGGHGNRRNLAQPFTSATHLYTRITAVLPA
;
A
#
# COMPACT_ATOMS: atom_id res chain seq x y z
N MET A 1 41.70 -68.70 32.92
CA MET A 1 42.34 -67.51 32.33
C MET A 1 41.35 -66.36 32.50
N LEU A 2 41.40 -65.67 33.64
CA LEU A 2 42.33 -64.59 34.00
C LEU A 2 41.79 -63.24 33.52
N LEU A 3 41.03 -62.61 34.41
CA LEU A 3 41.09 -61.18 34.67
C LEU A 3 42.22 -60.93 35.68
N ASN A 4 43.05 -59.92 35.42
CA ASN A 4 43.78 -59.04 36.36
C ASN A 4 44.52 -57.98 35.50
N GLU A 5 44.28 -56.68 35.69
CA GLU A 5 45.09 -55.75 36.52
C GLU A 5 46.56 -55.68 36.03
N LEU A 6 47.23 -54.53 35.83
CA LEU A 6 47.09 -53.18 36.35
C LEU A 6 47.97 -52.21 35.52
N MET A 7 47.65 -50.92 35.64
CA MET A 7 48.37 -49.68 35.30
C MET A 7 49.92 -49.71 35.24
N LEU A 8 50.53 -48.79 34.46
CA LEU A 8 51.26 -47.61 34.98
C LEU A 8 51.88 -46.72 33.85
N MET A 9 51.41 -45.47 33.82
CA MET A 9 52.13 -44.19 33.74
C MET A 9 52.94 -43.74 32.49
N ASN A 10 52.43 -42.64 31.92
CA ASN A 10 53.10 -41.35 31.66
C ASN A 10 54.07 -41.17 30.47
N GLY A 11 53.85 -40.07 29.73
CA GLY A 11 54.87 -39.42 28.91
C GLY A 11 54.31 -38.51 27.82
N ASP A 12 53.90 -37.30 28.21
CA ASP A 12 54.06 -36.05 27.45
C ASP A 12 53.59 -36.00 25.98
N ASP A 13 52.28 -35.93 25.74
CA ASP A 13 51.79 -35.16 24.58
C ASP A 13 51.52 -33.72 25.08
N PRO A 14 52.23 -32.71 24.55
CA PRO A 14 51.94 -31.33 24.92
C PRO A 14 50.53 -30.99 24.46
N ASP A 15 49.73 -30.42 25.37
CA ASP A 15 48.48 -29.77 25.01
C ASP A 15 48.73 -28.82 23.83
N PRO A 16 47.84 -28.78 22.81
CA PRO A 16 47.95 -27.79 21.75
C PRO A 16 48.04 -26.41 22.43
N PRO A 17 48.96 -25.54 21.97
CA PRO A 17 49.12 -24.24 22.61
C PRO A 17 47.75 -23.57 22.68
N ASP A 18 47.40 -23.10 23.88
CA ASP A 18 46.29 -22.19 24.08
C ASP A 18 46.49 -21.08 23.05
N ASP A 19 45.66 -21.08 22.00
CA ASP A 19 45.52 -19.97 21.08
C ASP A 19 45.00 -18.83 21.94
N ASP A 20 45.93 -18.07 22.50
CA ASP A 20 45.73 -16.92 23.35
C ASP A 20 45.19 -15.81 22.46
N GLY A 21 43.92 -15.99 22.02
CA GLY A 21 43.17 -15.27 21.00
C GLY A 21 43.36 -13.75 20.99
N ASN A 22 44.56 -13.36 20.63
CA ASN A 22 45.07 -12.04 20.41
C ASN A 22 45.36 -11.92 18.91
N ASP A 23 44.48 -12.50 18.10
CA ASP A 23 44.22 -11.98 16.78
C ASP A 23 43.73 -10.54 16.97
N PRO A 24 44.51 -9.52 16.59
CA PRO A 24 44.03 -8.16 16.61
C PRO A 24 42.85 -8.14 15.64
N TRP A 25 41.65 -7.83 16.14
CA TRP A 25 40.54 -7.43 15.29
C TRP A 25 41.04 -6.30 14.40
N THR A 26 41.41 -6.64 13.18
CA THR A 26 41.92 -5.67 12.22
C THR A 26 40.69 -4.92 11.76
N ASP A 27 40.67 -3.61 12.00
CA ASP A 27 39.65 -2.74 11.42
C ASP A 27 39.68 -2.95 9.91
N ILE A 28 38.71 -3.71 9.40
CA ILE A 28 38.55 -3.92 7.96
C ILE A 28 38.29 -2.54 7.40
N GLU A 29 39.23 -2.02 6.61
CA GLU A 29 39.06 -0.73 5.96
C GLU A 29 37.72 -0.73 5.23
N ASP A 30 36.90 0.30 5.43
CA ASP A 30 35.61 0.43 4.74
C ASP A 30 35.85 0.26 3.23
N PHE A 31 35.37 -0.86 2.68
CA PHE A 31 35.54 -1.21 1.26
C PHE A 31 34.93 -0.15 0.33
N ASP A 32 34.04 0.70 0.85
CA ASP A 32 33.47 1.87 0.16
C ASP A 32 33.99 3.19 0.77
N ARG A 33 35.28 3.28 1.15
CA ARG A 33 35.88 4.49 1.74
C ARG A 33 35.63 5.75 0.90
N ASP A 34 35.61 5.62 -0.42
CA ASP A 34 35.33 6.74 -1.33
C ASP A 34 33.83 6.99 -1.54
N GLY A 35 32.95 6.12 -1.04
CA GLY A 35 31.49 6.18 -1.14
C GLY A 35 30.93 5.91 -2.54
N ALA A 36 31.73 5.39 -3.48
CA ALA A 36 31.32 5.18 -4.86
C ALA A 36 30.16 4.18 -4.99
N ILE A 37 30.19 3.09 -4.21
CA ILE A 37 29.14 2.06 -4.20
C ILE A 37 27.85 2.65 -3.65
N ARG A 38 27.91 3.38 -2.52
CA ARG A 38 26.74 4.05 -1.94
C ARG A 38 26.09 5.04 -2.91
N ARG A 39 26.90 5.88 -3.60
CA ARG A 39 26.41 6.81 -4.62
C ARG A 39 25.79 6.09 -5.81
N PHE A 40 26.43 5.02 -6.29
CA PHE A 40 25.90 4.21 -7.39
C PHE A 40 24.54 3.60 -7.04
N VAL A 41 24.43 2.99 -5.85
CA VAL A 41 23.19 2.40 -5.33
C VAL A 41 22.11 3.46 -5.16
N GLN A 42 22.43 4.61 -4.59
CA GLN A 42 21.49 5.73 -4.42
C GLN A 42 20.97 6.23 -5.77
N LYS A 43 21.87 6.43 -6.75
CA LYS A 43 21.51 6.83 -8.11
C LYS A 43 20.60 5.80 -8.78
N HIS A 44 20.91 4.51 -8.67
CA HIS A 44 20.10 3.43 -9.22
C HIS A 44 18.71 3.34 -8.55
N ARG A 45 18.64 3.51 -7.23
CA ARG A 45 17.36 3.63 -6.51
C ARG A 45 16.56 4.80 -7.07
N GLY A 46 17.17 5.97 -7.22
CA GLY A 46 16.57 7.16 -7.82
C GLY A 46 15.97 6.89 -9.21
N PHE A 47 16.72 6.26 -10.12
CA PHE A 47 16.20 5.90 -11.44
C PHE A 47 15.02 4.92 -11.39
N ARG A 48 15.09 3.89 -10.52
CA ARG A 48 13.97 2.95 -10.35
C ARG A 48 12.71 3.65 -9.84
N TYR A 49 12.86 4.56 -8.88
CA TYR A 49 11.73 5.36 -8.37
C TYR A 49 11.16 6.29 -9.44
N ALA A 50 12.01 6.99 -10.19
CA ALA A 50 11.59 7.86 -11.28
C ALA A 50 10.82 7.08 -12.37
N ARG A 51 11.36 5.94 -12.80
CA ARG A 51 10.69 5.06 -13.78
C ARG A 51 9.35 4.56 -13.28
N LYS A 52 9.27 4.12 -12.02
CA LYS A 52 8.02 3.66 -11.41
C LYS A 52 6.97 4.77 -11.34
N ARG A 53 7.38 5.99 -10.97
CA ARG A 53 6.49 7.17 -10.94
C ARG A 53 5.98 7.51 -12.34
N GLU A 54 6.84 7.44 -13.35
CA GLU A 54 6.46 7.72 -14.73
C GLU A 54 5.49 6.67 -15.28
N THR A 55 5.71 5.38 -15.01
CA THR A 55 4.75 4.33 -15.38
C THR A 55 3.40 4.56 -14.69
N LEU A 56 3.39 4.88 -13.40
CA LEU A 56 2.17 5.15 -12.66
C LEU A 56 1.42 6.37 -13.21
N ARG A 57 2.15 7.43 -13.58
CA ARG A 57 1.61 8.64 -14.20
C ARG A 57 0.89 8.30 -15.51
N LYS A 58 1.57 7.58 -16.42
CA LYS A 58 0.99 7.15 -17.70
C LYS A 58 -0.25 6.27 -17.53
N GLN A 59 -0.25 5.36 -16.55
CA GLN A 59 -1.40 4.51 -16.28
C GLN A 59 -2.61 5.31 -15.77
N TRP A 60 -2.39 6.35 -14.95
CA TRP A 60 -3.46 7.25 -14.53
C TRP A 60 -3.96 8.13 -15.68
N GLU A 61 -3.06 8.70 -16.48
CA GLU A 61 -3.41 9.51 -17.65
C GLU A 61 -4.28 8.74 -18.65
N ALA A 62 -4.01 7.45 -18.84
CA ALA A 62 -4.82 6.60 -19.71
C ALA A 62 -6.28 6.39 -19.22
N LEU A 63 -6.53 6.56 -17.92
CA LEU A 63 -7.85 6.33 -17.31
C LEU A 63 -8.59 7.63 -16.95
N GLU A 64 -7.89 8.76 -16.88
CA GLU A 64 -8.40 10.01 -16.31
C GLU A 64 -9.69 10.51 -16.97
N ASN A 65 -9.76 10.52 -18.30
CA ASN A 65 -10.94 11.00 -19.01
C ASN A 65 -12.18 10.15 -18.69
N GLN A 66 -12.02 8.82 -18.68
CA GLN A 66 -13.13 7.90 -18.36
C GLN A 66 -13.53 7.99 -16.89
N ILE A 67 -12.54 8.07 -15.99
CA ILE A 67 -12.77 8.28 -14.56
C ILE A 67 -13.55 9.58 -14.32
N THR A 68 -13.15 10.67 -14.99
CA THR A 68 -13.79 11.97 -14.85
C THR A 68 -15.23 11.93 -15.37
N ALA A 69 -15.46 11.35 -16.55
CA ALA A 69 -16.80 11.20 -17.11
C ALA A 69 -17.73 10.42 -16.17
N VAL A 70 -17.31 9.21 -15.75
CA VAL A 70 -18.09 8.34 -14.86
C VAL A 70 -18.30 8.98 -13.48
N TYR A 71 -17.30 9.71 -12.97
CA TYR A 71 -17.46 10.45 -11.73
C TYR A 71 -18.55 11.52 -11.85
N LEU A 72 -18.51 12.35 -12.90
CA LEU A 72 -19.47 13.44 -13.09
C LEU A 72 -20.89 12.93 -13.28
N GLU A 73 -21.05 11.86 -14.06
CA GLU A 73 -22.34 11.20 -14.25
C GLU A 73 -22.88 10.66 -12.92
N ASN A 74 -22.09 9.86 -12.20
CA ASN A 74 -22.52 9.28 -10.92
C ASN A 74 -22.74 10.35 -9.84
N LYS A 75 -22.01 11.46 -9.89
CA LYS A 75 -22.20 12.61 -8.99
C LYS A 75 -23.63 13.14 -9.09
N VAL A 76 -24.15 13.27 -10.31
CA VAL A 76 -25.53 13.74 -10.55
C VAL A 76 -26.53 12.65 -10.19
N THR A 77 -26.33 11.44 -10.70
CA THR A 77 -27.28 10.32 -10.53
C THR A 77 -27.44 9.88 -9.08
N MET A 78 -26.35 9.86 -8.30
CA MET A 78 -26.33 9.41 -6.90
C MET A 78 -26.33 10.56 -5.88
N LEU A 79 -26.62 11.80 -6.33
CA LEU A 79 -26.62 13.01 -5.49
C LEU A 79 -25.36 13.12 -4.61
N ASN A 80 -24.17 13.04 -5.21
CA ASN A 80 -22.89 12.97 -4.49
C ASN A 80 -22.76 11.74 -3.57
N TRP A 81 -23.25 10.57 -3.99
CA TRP A 81 -23.22 9.33 -3.20
C TRP A 81 -23.94 9.48 -1.85
N THR A 82 -25.08 10.16 -1.81
CA THR A 82 -25.91 10.34 -0.60
C THR A 82 -27.26 9.63 -0.65
N THR A 83 -27.63 9.00 -1.77
CA THR A 83 -28.92 8.32 -1.94
C THR A 83 -29.03 7.00 -1.18
N GLU A 84 -27.92 6.30 -0.96
CA GLU A 84 -27.85 4.98 -0.32
C GLU A 84 -26.79 4.93 0.77
N THR A 85 -26.93 3.98 1.69
CA THR A 85 -25.97 3.72 2.77
C THR A 85 -24.72 2.98 2.30
N SER A 86 -24.79 2.27 1.16
CA SER A 86 -23.68 1.55 0.56
C SER A 86 -23.94 1.32 -0.92
N TYR A 87 -22.96 1.64 -1.75
CA TYR A 87 -22.99 1.39 -3.20
C TYR A 87 -22.17 0.16 -3.59
N LEU A 88 -21.69 -0.63 -2.62
CA LEU A 88 -20.74 -1.71 -2.90
C LEU A 88 -21.27 -2.77 -3.86
N ASP A 89 -22.58 -2.98 -3.93
CA ASP A 89 -23.19 -3.96 -4.82
C ASP A 89 -23.55 -3.39 -6.20
N VAL A 90 -23.35 -2.08 -6.42
CA VAL A 90 -23.61 -1.43 -7.70
C VAL A 90 -22.61 -1.91 -8.75
N ILE A 91 -23.14 -2.41 -9.85
CA ILE A 91 -22.39 -2.78 -11.05
C ILE A 91 -22.59 -1.67 -12.09
N SER A 92 -21.56 -1.40 -12.89
CA SER A 92 -21.67 -0.45 -14.00
C SER A 92 -22.86 -0.82 -14.91
N PRO A 93 -23.72 0.15 -15.27
CA PRO A 93 -24.87 -0.11 -16.14
C PRO A 93 -24.45 -0.59 -17.54
N ASP A 94 -23.24 -0.25 -17.98
CA ASP A 94 -22.69 -0.63 -19.29
C ASP A 94 -22.15 -2.08 -19.31
N CYS A 95 -22.11 -2.75 -18.16
CA CYS A 95 -21.54 -4.09 -18.04
C CYS A 95 -22.55 -5.18 -18.44
N GLN A 96 -22.29 -5.85 -19.58
CA GLN A 96 -23.11 -6.98 -20.08
C GLN A 96 -22.49 -8.36 -19.81
N CYS A 97 -21.49 -8.44 -18.93
CA CYS A 97 -20.77 -9.67 -18.66
C CYS A 97 -21.64 -10.70 -17.91
N ALA A 98 -21.53 -11.98 -18.28
CA ALA A 98 -22.10 -13.05 -17.47
C ALA A 98 -21.42 -13.12 -16.08
N ALA A 99 -22.20 -13.44 -15.03
CA ALA A 99 -21.73 -13.46 -13.65
C ALA A 99 -20.49 -14.36 -13.40
N GLY A 100 -20.33 -15.42 -14.18
CA GLY A 100 -19.17 -16.33 -14.09
C GLY A 100 -17.85 -15.77 -14.60
N LEU A 101 -17.84 -14.60 -15.26
CA LEU A 101 -16.63 -13.96 -15.79
C LEU A 101 -15.98 -12.98 -14.80
N PHE A 102 -16.61 -12.74 -13.65
CA PHE A 102 -16.11 -11.78 -12.67
C PHE A 102 -14.95 -12.38 -11.87
N HIS A 103 -13.87 -11.63 -11.73
CA HIS A 103 -12.79 -11.99 -10.81
C HIS A 103 -12.95 -11.25 -9.49
N ILE A 104 -12.59 -11.91 -8.38
CA ILE A 104 -12.69 -11.34 -7.04
C ILE A 104 -11.35 -10.72 -6.66
N ARG A 105 -11.38 -9.50 -6.11
CA ARG A 105 -10.23 -8.88 -5.48
C ARG A 105 -10.50 -8.58 -4.01
N LYS A 106 -9.53 -8.94 -3.16
CA LYS A 106 -9.53 -8.56 -1.75
C LYS A 106 -9.04 -7.12 -1.60
N MET A 107 -9.91 -6.24 -1.14
CA MET A 107 -9.63 -4.81 -1.00
C MET A 107 -9.81 -4.33 0.44
N ASP A 108 -8.97 -3.37 0.83
CA ASP A 108 -9.18 -2.58 2.03
C ASP A 108 -9.94 -1.31 1.63
N LEU A 109 -11.17 -1.18 2.14
CA LEU A 109 -12.09 -0.08 1.83
C LEU A 109 -12.13 0.85 3.03
N ILE A 110 -11.80 2.12 2.80
CA ILE A 110 -11.72 3.13 3.86
C ILE A 110 -12.81 4.15 3.62
N ASP A 111 -13.68 4.33 4.60
CA ASP A 111 -14.81 5.25 4.57
C ASP A 111 -14.71 6.28 5.72
N ILE A 112 -15.62 7.23 5.78
CA ILE A 112 -15.74 8.23 6.86
C ILE A 112 -16.04 7.52 8.18
N LEU A 113 -17.03 6.63 8.18
CA LEU A 113 -17.55 6.03 9.42
C LEU A 113 -16.87 4.71 9.79
N GLY A 114 -16.15 4.09 8.86
CA GLY A 114 -15.63 2.74 9.05
C GLY A 114 -14.49 2.39 8.10
N ARG A 115 -13.86 1.26 8.39
CA ARG A 115 -12.95 0.60 7.48
C ARG A 115 -13.24 -0.89 7.41
N SER A 116 -13.16 -1.43 6.21
CA SER A 116 -13.39 -2.85 5.95
C SER A 116 -12.12 -3.46 5.36
N ASN A 117 -11.61 -4.49 6.02
CA ASN A 117 -10.34 -5.11 5.67
C ASN A 117 -10.58 -6.33 4.77
N SER A 118 -9.83 -6.43 3.67
CA SER A 118 -9.82 -7.59 2.78
C SER A 118 -11.22 -8.03 2.30
N VAL A 119 -12.08 -7.06 1.98
CA VAL A 119 -13.42 -7.28 1.43
C VAL A 119 -13.29 -7.90 0.03
N PRO A 120 -14.00 -9.00 -0.28
CA PRO A 120 -14.07 -9.54 -1.63
C PRO A 120 -14.95 -8.65 -2.51
N VAL A 121 -14.34 -7.98 -3.48
CA VAL A 121 -15.05 -7.14 -4.45
C VAL A 121 -14.98 -7.82 -5.83
N PRO A 122 -16.13 -8.16 -6.45
CA PRO A 122 -16.16 -8.72 -7.80
C PRO A 122 -15.96 -7.62 -8.85
N PHE A 123 -15.16 -7.92 -9.87
CA PHE A 123 -14.88 -7.03 -11.00
C PHE A 123 -15.15 -7.73 -12.32
N CYS A 124 -15.85 -7.08 -13.26
CA CYS A 124 -15.90 -7.61 -14.63
C CYS A 124 -14.58 -7.28 -15.37
N PRO A 125 -14.07 -8.17 -16.23
CA PRO A 125 -12.99 -7.84 -17.18
C PRO A 125 -13.29 -6.74 -18.22
N CYS A 126 -14.55 -6.35 -18.45
CA CYS A 126 -14.92 -5.39 -19.50
C CYS A 126 -14.53 -3.94 -19.21
N LEU A 127 -14.43 -3.56 -17.93
CA LEU A 127 -14.06 -2.22 -17.50
C LEU A 127 -12.82 -2.27 -16.59
N PRO A 128 -11.93 -1.26 -16.64
CA PRO A 128 -10.90 -1.08 -15.64
C PRO A 128 -11.47 -1.01 -14.21
N GLU A 129 -10.81 -1.68 -13.27
CA GLU A 129 -11.26 -1.73 -11.87
C GLU A 129 -11.40 -0.36 -11.18
N PRO A 130 -10.50 0.63 -11.42
CA PRO A 130 -10.70 1.97 -10.87
C PRO A 130 -12.02 2.62 -11.28
N ILE A 131 -12.51 2.34 -12.49
CA ILE A 131 -13.76 2.89 -13.01
C ILE A 131 -14.95 2.18 -12.34
N GLN A 132 -14.88 0.84 -12.25
CA GLN A 132 -15.91 0.05 -11.54
C GLN A 132 -16.06 0.46 -10.07
N LEU A 133 -14.96 0.87 -9.42
CA LEU A 133 -15.01 1.36 -8.04
C LEU A 133 -15.78 2.68 -7.89
N ILE A 134 -15.81 3.54 -8.91
CA ILE A 134 -16.54 4.82 -8.84
C ILE A 134 -18.04 4.58 -8.76
N TYR A 135 -18.56 3.63 -9.55
CA TYR A 135 -19.95 3.18 -9.45
C TYR A 135 -20.27 2.66 -8.04
N ARG A 136 -19.27 2.07 -7.37
CA ARG A 136 -19.39 1.57 -6.00
C ARG A 136 -19.15 2.62 -4.92
N GLY A 137 -18.95 3.89 -5.29
CA GLY A 137 -18.73 4.99 -4.35
C GLY A 137 -17.30 5.11 -3.81
N TYR A 138 -16.31 4.52 -4.50
CA TYR A 138 -14.92 4.54 -4.08
C TYR A 138 -13.97 5.00 -5.20
N LEU A 139 -12.88 5.67 -4.82
CA LEU A 139 -11.74 5.92 -5.70
C LEU A 139 -10.57 5.01 -5.34
N ALA A 140 -10.01 4.35 -6.35
CA ALA A 140 -8.86 3.48 -6.23
C ALA A 140 -7.59 4.25 -5.86
N ALA A 141 -6.75 3.67 -4.99
CA ALA A 141 -5.43 4.21 -4.68
C ALA A 141 -4.36 3.90 -5.77
N SER A 142 -4.68 3.02 -6.73
CA SER A 142 -3.77 2.55 -7.78
C SER A 142 -4.53 2.34 -9.09
N PRO A 143 -3.96 2.68 -10.26
CA PRO A 143 -4.64 2.54 -11.55
C PRO A 143 -4.69 1.08 -12.00
N THR A 144 -3.69 0.29 -11.60
CA THR A 144 -3.63 -1.14 -11.85
C THR A 144 -3.70 -1.88 -10.54
N GLN A 145 -4.57 -2.87 -10.50
CA GLN A 145 -4.77 -3.77 -9.40
C GLN A 145 -4.90 -3.16 -7.99
N PRO A 146 -5.92 -2.33 -7.73
CA PRO A 146 -6.08 -1.67 -6.46
C PRO A 146 -6.28 -2.66 -5.31
N ARG A 147 -5.44 -2.52 -4.27
CA ARG A 147 -5.64 -3.17 -2.97
C ARG A 147 -6.43 -2.27 -2.00
N THR A 148 -6.46 -0.98 -2.26
CA THR A 148 -7.12 0.00 -1.40
C THR A 148 -7.94 0.95 -2.23
N ALA A 149 -9.11 1.27 -1.73
CA ALA A 149 -9.94 2.35 -2.23
C ALA A 149 -10.47 3.17 -1.06
N PHE A 150 -10.69 4.45 -1.32
CA PHE A 150 -11.24 5.41 -0.35
C PHE A 150 -12.62 5.81 -0.82
N SER A 151 -13.59 5.92 0.09
CA SER A 151 -14.92 6.37 -0.28
C SER A 151 -14.83 7.77 -0.86
N ILE A 152 -15.66 8.05 -1.86
CA ILE A 152 -15.72 9.37 -2.48
C ILE A 152 -16.11 10.44 -1.45
N PRO A 153 -17.08 10.20 -0.55
CA PRO A 153 -17.39 11.13 0.55
C PRO A 153 -16.17 11.44 1.44
N LEU A 154 -15.32 10.46 1.75
CA LEU A 154 -14.11 10.71 2.54
C LEU A 154 -13.13 11.65 1.82
N LEU A 155 -12.98 11.49 0.51
CA LEU A 155 -12.11 12.36 -0.30
C LEU A 155 -12.69 13.76 -0.45
N GLN A 156 -14.01 13.88 -0.61
CA GLN A 156 -14.75 15.16 -0.57
C GLN A 156 -14.51 15.88 0.75
N GLN A 157 -14.74 15.20 1.88
CA GLN A 157 -14.54 15.77 3.22
C GLN A 157 -13.10 16.26 3.42
N HIS A 158 -12.10 15.46 3.04
CA HIS A 158 -10.71 15.89 3.11
C HIS A 158 -10.43 17.11 2.23
N HIS A 159 -10.99 17.16 1.01
CA HIS A 159 -10.79 18.29 0.11
C HIS A 159 -11.33 19.58 0.70
N ASP A 160 -12.54 19.57 1.25
CA ASP A 160 -13.16 20.75 1.89
C ASP A 160 -12.39 21.20 3.13
N LEU A 161 -11.90 20.24 3.94
CA LEU A 161 -11.02 20.54 5.07
C LEU A 161 -9.69 21.12 4.61
N TRP A 162 -9.10 20.60 3.54
CA TRP A 162 -7.85 21.12 3.00
C TRP A 162 -8.01 22.56 2.48
N LEU A 163 -9.11 22.88 1.81
CA LEU A 163 -9.41 24.25 1.35
C LEU A 163 -9.57 25.26 2.50
N THR A 164 -10.08 24.81 3.65
CA THR A 164 -10.39 25.68 4.79
C THR A 164 -9.29 25.76 5.85
N SER A 165 -8.51 24.69 6.03
CA SER A 165 -7.55 24.56 7.15
C SER A 165 -6.14 24.13 6.72
N VAL A 166 -5.90 23.90 5.42
CA VAL A 166 -4.60 23.45 4.88
C VAL A 166 -4.11 22.15 5.56
N THR A 167 -5.04 21.26 5.91
CA THR A 167 -4.68 19.99 6.53
C THR A 167 -3.85 19.13 5.56
N ALA A 168 -2.66 18.71 5.99
CA ALA A 168 -1.82 17.84 5.17
C ALA A 168 -2.45 16.46 4.99
N ARG A 169 -2.31 15.87 3.78
CA ARG A 169 -2.90 14.56 3.44
C ARG A 169 -2.47 13.45 4.41
N SER A 170 -1.19 13.45 4.80
CA SER A 170 -0.62 12.44 5.71
C SER A 170 -1.17 12.56 7.13
N SER A 171 -1.23 13.77 7.68
CA SER A 171 -1.77 13.99 9.03
C SER A 171 -3.27 13.70 9.09
N TYR A 172 -4.02 14.07 8.05
CA TYR A 172 -5.43 13.76 7.95
C TYR A 172 -5.67 12.24 7.97
N ILE A 173 -5.05 11.49 7.06
CA ILE A 173 -5.31 10.05 6.99
C ILE A 173 -4.80 9.30 8.22
N GLU A 174 -3.69 9.74 8.82
CA GLU A 174 -3.19 9.16 10.07
C GLU A 174 -4.18 9.41 11.23
N GLY A 175 -4.65 10.65 11.39
CA GLY A 175 -5.67 10.99 12.37
C GLY A 175 -6.98 10.22 12.15
N HIS A 176 -7.43 10.14 10.90
CA HIS A 176 -8.63 9.40 10.51
C HIS A 176 -8.50 7.90 10.80
N LEU A 177 -7.36 7.28 10.49
CA LEU A 177 -7.13 5.87 10.82
C LEU A 177 -7.01 5.62 12.32
N ASN A 178 -6.38 6.52 13.07
CA ASN A 178 -6.37 6.43 14.54
C ASN A 178 -7.78 6.51 15.12
N PHE A 179 -8.67 7.29 14.51
CA PHE A 179 -10.09 7.33 14.85
C PHE A 179 -10.81 6.02 14.50
N LEU A 180 -10.61 5.47 13.29
CA LEU A 180 -11.25 4.23 12.85
C LEU A 180 -10.72 2.98 13.58
N ASP A 181 -9.43 2.94 13.91
CA ASP A 181 -8.77 1.82 14.58
C ASP A 181 -9.35 1.58 15.98
N LYS A 182 -9.74 2.64 16.69
CA LYS A 182 -10.41 2.54 18.00
C LYS A 182 -11.79 1.85 17.93
N ARG A 183 -12.39 1.77 16.74
CA ARG A 183 -13.71 1.20 16.49
C ARG A 183 -13.67 -0.14 15.76
N SER A 184 -12.46 -0.61 15.42
CA SER A 184 -12.26 -1.79 14.59
C SER A 184 -11.67 -2.92 15.41
N SER A 185 -12.28 -4.10 15.38
CA SER A 185 -11.77 -5.29 16.09
C SER A 185 -10.51 -5.88 15.46
N ARG A 186 -10.24 -5.57 14.18
CA ARG A 186 -9.11 -6.14 13.42
C ARG A 186 -8.16 -5.03 12.95
N PRO A 187 -6.84 -5.13 13.16
CA PRO A 187 -5.88 -4.13 12.68
C PRO A 187 -5.71 -4.18 11.15
N LEU A 188 -5.40 -3.03 10.54
CA LEU A 188 -4.94 -2.94 9.15
C LEU A 188 -3.44 -3.24 9.07
N LEU A 189 -3.08 -4.36 8.46
CA LEU A 189 -1.70 -4.82 8.39
C LEU A 189 -1.06 -4.60 7.00
N ALA A 190 0.22 -4.24 7.03
CA ALA A 190 1.08 -4.16 5.86
C ALA A 190 1.31 -5.56 5.25
N LYS A 191 1.86 -5.59 4.03
CA LYS A 191 2.36 -6.84 3.45
C LYS A 191 3.69 -7.21 4.12
N GLY A 192 3.91 -8.51 4.31
CA GLY A 192 5.09 -9.06 4.99
C GLY A 192 4.74 -9.40 6.43
N GLY A 193 4.96 -10.65 6.83
CA GLY A 193 4.47 -11.27 8.07
C GLY A 193 4.96 -10.65 9.39
N HIS A 194 5.57 -9.47 9.36
CA HIS A 194 6.08 -8.75 10.52
C HIS A 194 5.00 -8.01 11.32
N GLY A 195 3.72 -8.13 10.97
CA GLY A 195 2.62 -7.51 11.74
C GLY A 195 2.61 -5.97 11.73
N ASN A 196 3.38 -5.34 10.85
CA ASN A 196 3.49 -3.88 10.79
C ASN A 196 2.15 -3.23 10.42
N ARG A 197 1.83 -2.10 11.06
CA ARG A 197 0.67 -1.28 10.70
C ARG A 197 0.76 -0.81 9.25
N ARG A 198 -0.38 -0.80 8.57
CA ARG A 198 -0.44 -0.37 7.17
C ARG A 198 -0.29 1.16 7.08
N ASN A 199 0.75 1.63 6.39
CA ASN A 199 0.86 3.04 6.02
C ASN A 199 -0.03 3.33 4.80
N LEU A 200 -1.06 4.16 5.00
CA LEU A 200 -1.97 4.60 3.94
C LEU A 200 -1.71 6.02 3.43
N ALA A 201 -0.65 6.71 3.88
CA ALA A 201 -0.31 8.05 3.42
C ALA A 201 -0.07 8.11 1.90
N GLN A 202 0.70 7.16 1.36
CA GLN A 202 0.94 7.09 -0.09
C GLN A 202 -0.32 6.69 -0.87
N PRO A 203 -1.06 5.62 -0.50
CA PRO A 203 -2.35 5.31 -1.11
C PRO A 203 -3.34 6.48 -1.11
N PHE A 204 -3.48 7.17 0.02
CA PHE A 204 -4.39 8.30 0.17
C PHE A 204 -3.94 9.47 -0.71
N THR A 205 -2.65 9.80 -0.70
CA THR A 205 -2.10 10.85 -1.59
C THR A 205 -2.38 10.56 -3.06
N SER A 206 -2.27 9.30 -3.49
CA SER A 206 -2.59 8.89 -4.86
C SER A 206 -4.07 9.14 -5.20
N ALA A 207 -4.98 8.70 -4.33
CA ALA A 207 -6.42 8.88 -4.52
C ALA A 207 -6.84 10.36 -4.45
N THR A 208 -6.31 11.13 -3.50
CA THR A 208 -6.57 12.59 -3.42
C THR A 208 -6.04 13.32 -4.65
N HIS A 209 -4.87 12.94 -5.17
CA HIS A 209 -4.32 13.56 -6.39
C HIS A 209 -5.23 13.30 -7.61
N LEU A 210 -5.76 12.08 -7.74
CA LEU A 210 -6.75 11.78 -8.77
C LEU A 210 -8.03 12.61 -8.56
N TYR A 211 -8.56 12.66 -7.33
CA TYR A 211 -9.74 13.45 -7.00
C TYR A 211 -9.57 14.93 -7.35
N THR A 212 -8.42 15.54 -7.03
CA THR A 212 -8.16 16.95 -7.37
C THR A 212 -8.10 17.20 -8.88
N ARG A 213 -7.69 16.21 -9.68
CA ARG A 213 -7.69 16.34 -11.15
C ARG A 213 -9.11 16.28 -11.71
N ILE A 214 -9.95 15.41 -11.16
CA ILE A 214 -11.37 15.32 -11.50
C ILE A 214 -12.08 16.64 -11.18
N THR A 215 -11.86 17.20 -9.98
CA THR A 215 -12.54 18.43 -9.56
C THR A 215 -12.01 19.70 -10.23
N ALA A 216 -10.77 19.73 -10.71
CA ALA A 216 -10.24 20.86 -11.47
C ALA A 216 -10.99 21.12 -12.80
N VAL A 217 -11.72 20.12 -13.31
CA VAL A 217 -12.54 20.23 -14.53
C VAL A 217 -13.92 20.83 -14.25
N LEU A 218 -14.35 20.88 -12.99
CA LEU A 218 -15.65 21.45 -12.59
C LEU A 218 -15.53 22.98 -12.48
N PRO A 219 -16.34 23.78 -13.22
CA PRO A 219 -16.49 25.20 -12.91
C PRO A 219 -17.10 25.36 -11.51
N ALA A 220 -16.62 26.37 -10.78
CA ALA A 220 -17.09 26.74 -9.44
C ALA A 220 -18.56 27.15 -9.43
#